data_AF-A0A227PAD4-F1
#
_entry.id   AF-A0A227PAD4-F1
#
_cell.length_a   1.000
_cell.length_b   1.000
_cell.length_c   1.000
_cell.angle_alpha   90.00
_cell.angle_beta   90.00
_cell.angle_gamma   90.00
#
_symmetry.space_group_name_H-M   'P 1'
#
loop_
_entity.id
_entity.type
_entity.pdbx_description
1 polymer ?
#
loop_
_entity_poly.entity_id
_entity_poly.type
_entity_poly.pdbx_seq_one_letter_code
_entity_poly.pdbx_strand_id
1 'polypeptide(L)'
;MKPLNYPTIRKKKRKFLIIFFVTFTFIFGCLYITLVTANKGVAELEQKHKYYNDIAVKQGEMNLLLDEILIEINDLRFKDRTLNERKNLQSLINEKRFAINNEIQKSKTNLTNSFGLYEEFLVELQRIQTKIDVLKEAETNYDINKTQLKKCIDKHNQENNKK
;
A
#
# COMPACT_ATOMS: atom_id res chain seq x y z
N MET A 1 -45.88 -68.39 -20.67
CA MET A 1 -45.31 -69.30 -19.63
C MET A 1 -44.12 -68.62 -18.96
N LYS A 2 -43.98 -68.70 -17.62
CA LYS A 2 -42.77 -68.22 -16.92
C LYS A 2 -41.65 -69.27 -17.09
N PRO A 3 -40.40 -68.87 -17.35
CA PRO A 3 -39.30 -69.82 -17.53
C PRO A 3 -39.04 -70.61 -16.24
N LEU A 4 -38.62 -71.88 -16.35
CA LEU A 4 -38.40 -72.78 -15.20
C LEU A 4 -37.43 -72.20 -14.16
N ASN A 5 -36.45 -71.41 -14.61
CA ASN A 5 -35.45 -70.71 -13.78
C ASN A 5 -35.87 -69.29 -13.32
N TYR A 6 -37.15 -68.92 -13.45
CA TYR A 6 -37.70 -67.63 -13.02
C TYR A 6 -37.32 -67.20 -11.58
N PRO A 7 -37.42 -68.06 -10.53
CA PRO A 7 -37.07 -67.65 -9.16
C PRO A 7 -35.58 -67.32 -9.01
N THR A 8 -34.69 -68.12 -9.64
CA THR A 8 -33.24 -67.88 -9.65
C THR A 8 -32.86 -66.60 -10.40
N ILE A 9 -33.49 -66.32 -11.55
CA ILE A 9 -33.27 -65.09 -12.32
C ILE A 9 -33.76 -63.87 -11.54
N ARG A 10 -34.91 -63.94 -10.88
CA ARG A 10 -35.45 -62.85 -10.05
C ARG A 10 -34.53 -62.54 -8.86
N LYS A 11 -33.96 -63.56 -8.20
CA LYS A 11 -33.01 -63.39 -7.10
C LYS A 11 -31.69 -62.75 -7.57
N LYS A 12 -31.16 -63.16 -8.73
CA LYS A 12 -29.96 -62.56 -9.34
C LYS A 12 -30.20 -61.10 -9.76
N LYS A 13 -31.33 -60.79 -10.41
CA LYS A 13 -31.73 -59.42 -10.77
C LYS A 13 -31.87 -58.52 -9.54
N ARG A 14 -32.46 -59.02 -8.45
CA ARG A 14 -32.56 -58.27 -7.18
C ARG A 14 -31.19 -57.96 -6.59
N LYS A 15 -30.27 -58.93 -6.56
CA LYS A 15 -28.90 -58.71 -6.09
C LYS A 15 -28.16 -57.68 -6.95
N PHE A 16 -28.26 -57.79 -8.27
CA PHE A 16 -27.67 -56.83 -9.19
C PHE A 16 -28.22 -55.41 -8.96
N LEU A 17 -29.54 -55.25 -8.85
CA LEU A 17 -30.16 -53.95 -8.57
C LEU A 17 -29.69 -53.35 -7.25
N ILE A 18 -29.57 -54.15 -6.19
CA ILE A 18 -29.06 -53.68 -4.89
C ILE A 18 -27.62 -53.19 -5.03
N ILE A 19 -26.74 -53.99 -5.64
CA ILE A 19 -25.33 -53.61 -5.83
C ILE A 19 -25.24 -52.35 -6.69
N PHE A 20 -26.00 -52.27 -7.79
CA PHE A 20 -26.04 -51.12 -8.68
C PHE A 20 -26.45 -49.85 -7.93
N PHE A 21 -27.54 -49.89 -7.15
CA PHE A 21 -27.98 -48.73 -6.35
C PHE A 21 -26.95 -48.34 -5.29
N VAL A 22 -26.30 -49.29 -4.63
CA VAL A 22 -25.25 -49.01 -3.63
C VAL A 22 -24.04 -48.34 -4.31
N THR A 23 -23.57 -48.88 -5.43
CA THR A 23 -22.44 -48.26 -6.17
C THR A 23 -22.81 -46.90 -6.74
N PHE A 24 -24.03 -46.74 -7.22
CA PHE A 24 -24.54 -45.48 -7.77
C PHE A 24 -24.61 -44.41 -6.69
N THR A 25 -25.24 -44.72 -5.55
CA THR A 25 -25.31 -43.79 -4.42
C THR A 25 -23.93 -43.44 -3.86
N PHE A 26 -22.99 -44.39 -3.83
CA PHE A 26 -21.61 -44.13 -3.45
C PHE A 26 -20.92 -43.14 -4.39
N ILE A 27 -20.99 -43.36 -5.71
CA ILE A 27 -20.39 -42.46 -6.71
C ILE A 27 -21.00 -41.06 -6.62
N PHE A 28 -22.33 -40.95 -6.54
CA PHE A 28 -23.01 -39.66 -6.40
C PHE A 28 -22.66 -38.96 -5.08
N GLY A 29 -22.50 -39.71 -4.00
CA GLY A 29 -22.04 -39.18 -2.72
C GLY A 29 -20.63 -38.58 -2.81
N CYS A 30 -19.68 -39.29 -3.43
CA CYS A 30 -18.33 -38.78 -3.67
C CYS A 30 -18.32 -37.52 -4.54
N LEU A 31 -19.12 -37.50 -5.62
CA LEU A 31 -19.26 -36.34 -6.49
C LEU A 31 -19.85 -35.14 -5.72
N TYR A 32 -20.87 -35.37 -4.90
CA TYR A 32 -21.48 -34.32 -4.09
C TYR A 32 -20.48 -33.71 -3.10
N ILE A 33 -19.74 -34.54 -2.35
CA ILE A 33 -18.72 -34.07 -1.41
C ILE A 33 -17.62 -33.27 -2.14
N THR A 34 -17.20 -33.74 -3.31
CA THR A 34 -16.20 -33.05 -4.15
C THR A 34 -16.70 -31.68 -4.58
N LEU A 35 -17.95 -31.59 -5.04
CA LEU A 35 -18.56 -30.34 -5.49
C LEU A 35 -18.72 -29.34 -4.33
N VAL A 36 -19.16 -29.80 -3.16
CA VAL A 36 -19.26 -28.96 -1.95
C VAL A 36 -17.88 -28.45 -1.53
N THR A 37 -16.87 -29.30 -1.57
CA THR A 37 -15.49 -28.94 -1.20
C THR A 37 -14.91 -27.93 -2.19
N ALA A 38 -15.12 -28.14 -3.49
CA ALA A 38 -14.69 -27.21 -4.53
C ALA A 38 -15.34 -25.83 -4.37
N ASN A 39 -16.66 -25.77 -4.11
CA ASN A 39 -17.36 -24.50 -3.91
C ASN A 39 -16.84 -23.74 -2.69
N LYS A 40 -16.57 -24.44 -1.57
CA LYS A 40 -15.96 -23.82 -0.38
C LYS A 40 -14.55 -23.32 -0.66
N GLY A 41 -13.74 -24.12 -1.38
CA GLY A 41 -12.39 -23.75 -1.77
C GLY A 41 -12.35 -22.52 -2.68
N VAL A 42 -13.25 -22.45 -3.67
CA VAL A 42 -13.39 -21.28 -4.55
C VAL A 42 -13.79 -20.05 -3.76
N ALA A 43 -14.76 -20.15 -2.86
CA ALA A 43 -15.19 -19.01 -2.04
C ALA A 43 -14.06 -18.46 -1.15
N GLU A 44 -13.26 -19.34 -0.55
CA GLU A 44 -12.10 -18.93 0.25
C GLU A 44 -11.00 -18.29 -0.61
N LEU A 45 -10.74 -18.85 -1.80
CA LEU A 45 -9.77 -18.31 -2.75
C LEU A 45 -10.20 -16.93 -3.26
N GLU A 46 -11.48 -16.75 -3.58
CA GLU A 46 -12.03 -15.47 -4.04
C GLU A 46 -11.93 -14.41 -2.94
N GLN A 47 -12.22 -14.78 -1.69
CA GLN A 47 -12.05 -13.89 -0.54
C GLN A 47 -10.58 -13.47 -0.35
N LYS A 48 -9.64 -14.42 -0.41
CA LYS A 48 -8.20 -14.13 -0.31
C LYS A 48 -7.73 -13.27 -1.48
N HIS A 49 -8.15 -13.59 -2.70
CA HIS A 49 -7.79 -12.83 -3.88
C HIS A 49 -8.27 -11.38 -3.77
N LYS A 50 -9.52 -11.18 -3.36
CA LYS A 50 -10.08 -9.84 -3.12
C LYS A 50 -9.29 -9.08 -2.05
N TYR A 51 -8.93 -9.74 -0.95
CA TYR A 51 -8.13 -9.15 0.12
C TYR A 51 -6.75 -8.69 -0.38
N TYR A 52 -6.01 -9.54 -1.10
CA TYR A 52 -4.70 -9.17 -1.65
C TYR A 52 -4.79 -8.11 -2.74
N ASN A 53 -5.81 -8.17 -3.60
CA ASN A 53 -6.01 -7.17 -4.64
C ASN A 53 -6.30 -5.79 -4.05
N ASP A 54 -7.13 -5.71 -3.01
CA ASP A 54 -7.41 -4.45 -2.32
C ASP A 54 -6.15 -3.85 -1.69
N ILE A 55 -5.31 -4.67 -1.04
CA ILE A 55 -3.99 -4.23 -0.56
C ILE A 55 -3.14 -3.69 -1.70
N ALA A 56 -3.02 -4.43 -2.81
CA ALA A 56 -2.15 -4.07 -3.91
C ALA A 56 -2.58 -2.74 -4.57
N VAL A 57 -3.88 -2.55 -4.78
CA VAL A 57 -4.44 -1.30 -5.30
C VAL A 57 -4.12 -0.14 -4.35
N LYS A 58 -4.33 -0.32 -3.04
CA LYS A 58 -4.03 0.70 -2.04
C LYS A 58 -2.55 1.03 -1.91
N GLN A 59 -1.67 0.03 -1.98
CA GLN A 59 -0.23 0.25 -2.05
C GLN A 59 0.15 1.03 -3.30
N GLY A 60 -0.47 0.75 -4.45
CA GLY A 60 -0.28 1.51 -5.68
C GLY A 60 -0.67 2.99 -5.54
N GLU A 61 -1.86 3.27 -4.98
CA GLU A 61 -2.33 4.64 -4.71
C GLU A 61 -1.37 5.39 -3.77
N MET A 62 -0.93 4.76 -2.67
CA MET A 62 0.00 5.36 -1.73
C MET A 62 1.39 5.59 -2.36
N ASN A 63 1.88 4.67 -3.18
CA ASN A 63 3.18 4.81 -3.85
C ASN A 63 3.21 6.00 -4.81
N LEU A 64 2.13 6.23 -5.56
CA LEU A 64 2.02 7.40 -6.44
C LEU A 64 2.15 8.70 -5.64
N LEU A 65 1.45 8.80 -4.50
CA LEU A 65 1.56 9.95 -3.61
C LEU A 65 2.96 10.09 -3.00
N LEU A 66 3.61 8.98 -2.65
CA LEU A 66 5.00 9.00 -2.15
C LEU A 66 5.99 9.50 -3.20
N ASP A 67 5.87 9.05 -4.45
CA ASP A 67 6.74 9.52 -5.53
C ASP A 67 6.60 11.02 -5.76
N GLU A 68 5.37 11.53 -5.74
CA GLU A 68 5.12 12.97 -5.80
C GLU A 68 5.75 13.73 -4.62
N ILE A 69 5.61 13.20 -3.40
CA ILE A 69 6.25 13.79 -2.21
C ILE A 69 7.78 13.82 -2.38
N LEU A 70 8.40 12.76 -2.89
CA LEU A 70 9.84 12.70 -3.08
C LEU A 70 10.34 13.75 -4.09
N ILE A 71 9.59 13.95 -5.18
CA ILE A 71 9.87 15.01 -6.15
C ILE A 71 9.76 16.39 -5.48
N GLU A 72 8.71 16.63 -4.70
CA GLU A 72 8.48 17.91 -4.01
C GLU A 72 9.54 18.18 -2.93
N ILE A 73 9.99 17.17 -2.20
CA ILE A 73 11.08 17.30 -1.24
C ILE A 73 12.40 17.64 -1.95
N ASN A 74 12.67 17.00 -3.07
CA ASN A 74 13.84 17.31 -3.88
C ASN A 74 13.80 18.78 -4.36
N ASP A 75 12.63 19.22 -4.84
CA ASP A 75 12.38 20.60 -5.22
C ASP A 75 12.54 21.58 -4.05
N LEU A 76 12.11 21.21 -2.84
CA LEU A 76 12.25 22.02 -1.64
C LEU A 76 13.71 22.27 -1.27
N ARG A 77 14.59 21.29 -1.55
CA ARG A 77 16.02 21.37 -1.24
C ARG A 77 16.82 22.11 -2.30
N PHE A 78 16.57 21.85 -3.58
CA PHE A 78 17.48 22.26 -4.65
C PHE A 78 16.98 23.44 -5.50
N LYS A 79 15.69 23.76 -5.49
CA LYS A 79 15.18 24.93 -6.22
C LYS A 79 15.18 26.17 -5.33
N ASP A 80 15.76 27.25 -5.85
CA ASP A 80 15.59 28.57 -5.25
C ASP A 80 14.14 29.02 -5.36
N ARG A 81 13.56 29.35 -4.21
CA ARG A 81 12.15 29.69 -4.05
C ARG A 81 12.00 30.80 -3.02
N THR A 82 10.97 31.60 -3.18
CA THR A 82 10.58 32.57 -2.15
C THR A 82 10.08 31.85 -0.90
N LEU A 83 10.07 32.55 0.24
CA LEU A 83 9.54 32.00 1.50
C LEU A 83 8.08 31.51 1.34
N ASN A 84 7.27 32.24 0.58
CA ASN A 84 5.86 31.90 0.38
C ASN A 84 5.70 30.63 -0.46
N GLU A 85 6.46 30.51 -1.55
CA GLU A 85 6.47 29.30 -2.38
C GLU A 85 6.96 28.07 -1.61
N ARG A 86 7.96 28.21 -0.75
CA ARG A 86 8.42 27.12 0.13
C ARG A 86 7.33 26.69 1.11
N LYS A 87 6.65 27.64 1.76
CA LYS A 87 5.52 27.33 2.66
C LYS A 87 4.40 26.60 1.94
N ASN A 88 4.05 27.03 0.74
CA ASN A 88 3.04 26.36 -0.07
C ASN A 88 3.47 24.93 -0.44
N LEU A 89 4.73 24.73 -0.84
CA LEU A 89 5.25 23.40 -1.18
C LEU A 89 5.29 22.47 0.04
N GLN A 90 5.68 22.97 1.22
CA GLN A 90 5.61 22.19 2.45
C GLN A 90 4.17 21.81 2.82
N SER A 91 3.21 22.72 2.63
CA SER A 91 1.79 22.44 2.85
C SER A 91 1.30 21.33 1.93
N LEU A 92 1.69 21.36 0.64
CA LEU A 92 1.34 20.34 -0.34
C LEU A 92 1.91 18.96 0.05
N ILE A 93 3.19 18.90 0.44
CA ILE A 93 3.81 17.68 0.95
C ILE A 93 3.03 17.15 2.17
N ASN A 94 2.68 18.03 3.12
CA ASN A 94 1.97 17.63 4.33
C ASN A 94 0.55 17.13 4.04
N GLU A 95 -0.15 17.72 3.07
CA GLU A 95 -1.47 17.25 2.62
C GLU A 95 -1.39 15.83 2.07
N LYS A 96 -0.41 15.54 1.21
CA LYS A 96 -0.20 14.19 0.65
C LYS A 96 0.18 13.19 1.74
N ARG A 97 1.07 13.57 2.66
CA ARG A 97 1.42 12.74 3.83
C ARG A 97 0.20 12.42 4.68
N PHE A 98 -0.68 13.41 4.90
CA PHE A 98 -1.92 13.21 5.64
C PHE A 98 -2.92 12.30 4.90
N ALA A 99 -3.01 12.42 3.58
CA ALA A 99 -3.83 11.53 2.75
C ALA A 99 -3.38 10.06 2.89
N ILE A 100 -2.07 9.78 2.78
CA ILE A 100 -1.51 8.44 2.98
C ILE A 100 -1.82 7.97 4.41
N ASN A 101 -1.56 8.79 5.43
CA ASN A 101 -1.81 8.41 6.82
C ASN A 101 -3.30 8.09 7.06
N ASN A 102 -4.23 8.84 6.47
CA ASN A 102 -5.66 8.58 6.58
C ASN A 102 -6.04 7.24 5.94
N GLU A 103 -5.50 6.91 4.78
CA GLU A 103 -5.71 5.59 4.16
C GLU A 103 -5.14 4.46 5.02
N ILE A 104 -3.97 4.66 5.65
CA ILE A 104 -3.43 3.71 6.61
C ILE A 104 -4.38 3.53 7.81
N GLN A 105 -4.86 4.62 8.43
CA GLN A 105 -5.78 4.51 9.57
C GLN A 105 -7.11 3.84 9.20
N LYS A 106 -7.66 4.12 8.01
CA LYS A 106 -8.84 3.42 7.48
C LYS A 106 -8.57 1.93 7.27
N SER A 107 -7.37 1.56 6.82
CA SER A 107 -7.01 0.17 6.56
C SER A 107 -6.79 -0.66 7.83
N LYS A 108 -6.35 -0.04 8.94
CA LYS A 108 -6.12 -0.73 10.23
C LYS A 108 -7.37 -1.40 10.81
N THR A 109 -8.57 -0.93 10.45
CA THR A 109 -9.83 -1.54 10.91
C THR A 109 -10.14 -2.85 10.19
N ASN A 110 -9.62 -3.05 8.99
CA ASN A 110 -9.96 -4.15 8.09
C ASN A 110 -8.76 -5.09 7.82
N LEU A 111 -7.53 -4.62 7.97
CA LEU A 111 -6.30 -5.32 7.62
C LEU A 111 -5.26 -5.19 8.74
N THR A 112 -4.80 -6.33 9.26
CA THR A 112 -3.78 -6.36 10.30
C THR A 112 -2.43 -5.92 9.74
N ASN A 113 -2.03 -4.68 10.03
CA ASN A 113 -0.69 -4.11 9.89
C ASN A 113 -0.05 -4.15 8.47
N SER A 114 -0.83 -4.26 7.40
CA SER A 114 -0.32 -4.37 6.01
C SER A 114 0.44 -3.13 5.49
N PHE A 115 0.39 -2.01 6.22
CA PHE A 115 0.96 -0.73 5.78
C PHE A 115 1.98 -0.13 6.77
N GLY A 116 2.49 -0.91 7.73
CA GLY A 116 3.43 -0.40 8.75
C GLY A 116 4.67 0.30 8.18
N LEU A 117 5.21 -0.21 7.07
CA LEU A 117 6.36 0.41 6.39
C LEU A 117 6.06 1.83 5.88
N TYR A 118 4.82 2.10 5.43
CA TYR A 118 4.41 3.43 5.01
C TYR A 118 4.38 4.40 6.20
N GLU A 119 3.96 3.96 7.39
CA GLU A 119 3.99 4.79 8.59
C GLU A 119 5.43 5.21 8.94
N GLU A 120 6.37 4.28 8.91
CA GLU A 120 7.80 4.58 9.12
C GLU A 120 8.35 5.53 8.07
N PHE A 121 8.00 5.32 6.80
CA PHE A 121 8.43 6.20 5.71
C PHE A 121 7.90 7.63 5.88
N LEU A 122 6.64 7.79 6.28
CA LEU A 122 6.04 9.10 6.56
C LEU A 122 6.76 9.83 7.71
N VAL A 123 7.28 9.11 8.71
CA VAL A 123 8.09 9.69 9.79
C VAL A 123 9.43 10.18 9.27
N GLU A 124 10.11 9.38 8.43
CA GLU A 124 11.38 9.79 7.83
C GLU A 124 11.23 11.01 6.90
N LEU A 125 10.14 11.08 6.12
CA LEU A 125 9.84 12.25 5.29
C LEU A 125 9.74 13.53 6.14
N GLN A 126 9.12 13.45 7.33
CA GLN A 126 9.07 14.59 8.26
C GLN A 126 10.46 15.03 8.71
N ARG A 127 11.30 14.05 9.09
CA ARG A 127 12.67 14.31 9.55
C ARG A 127 13.49 14.98 8.45
N ILE A 128 13.31 14.55 7.21
CA ILE A 128 13.96 15.16 6.05
C ILE A 128 13.48 16.61 5.85
N GLN A 129 12.17 16.88 5.89
CA GLN A 129 11.64 18.24 5.78
C GLN A 129 12.23 19.16 6.86
N THR A 130 12.25 18.72 8.12
CA THR A 130 12.83 19.52 9.22
C THR A 130 14.32 19.80 9.00
N LYS A 131 15.09 18.81 8.55
CA LYS A 131 16.52 19.01 8.25
C LYS A 131 16.74 20.00 7.10
N ILE A 132 15.91 19.96 6.06
CA ILE A 132 15.97 20.91 4.94
C ILE A 132 15.72 22.34 5.42
N ASP A 133 14.79 22.54 6.35
CA ASP A 133 14.48 23.87 6.87
C ASP A 133 15.59 24.44 7.75
N VAL A 134 16.13 23.63 8.66
CA VAL A 134 17.29 24.02 9.48
C VAL A 134 18.49 24.39 8.60
N LEU A 135 18.76 23.59 7.56
CA LEU A 135 19.82 23.89 6.61
C LEU A 135 19.60 25.21 5.87
N LYS A 136 18.36 25.49 5.44
CA LYS A 136 18.07 26.75 4.74
C LYS A 136 18.22 27.96 5.64
N GLU A 137 17.81 27.85 6.90
CA GLU A 137 18.01 28.91 7.89
C GLU A 137 19.50 29.20 8.11
N ALA A 138 20.31 28.15 8.25
CA ALA A 138 21.76 28.28 8.39
C ALA A 138 22.41 28.93 7.16
N GLU A 139 22.03 28.51 5.95
CA GLU A 139 22.49 29.11 4.69
C GLU A 139 22.13 30.59 4.60
N THR A 140 20.88 30.95 4.92
CA THR A 140 20.39 32.34 4.90
C THR A 140 21.18 33.21 5.88
N ASN A 141 21.41 32.73 7.11
CA ASN A 141 22.19 33.45 8.11
C ASN A 141 23.65 33.63 7.67
N TYR A 142 24.24 32.61 7.07
CA TYR A 142 25.59 32.68 6.53
C TYR A 142 25.70 33.76 5.43
N ASP A 143 24.76 33.82 4.50
CA ASP A 143 24.75 34.80 3.42
C ASP A 143 24.56 36.24 3.92
N ILE A 144 23.70 36.43 4.93
CA ILE A 144 23.52 37.73 5.61
C ILE A 144 24.85 38.17 6.26
N ASN A 145 25.46 37.29 7.06
CA ASN A 145 26.71 37.60 7.76
C ASN A 145 27.85 37.90 6.78
N LYS A 146 27.98 37.11 5.70
CA LYS A 146 28.95 37.34 4.62
C LYS A 146 28.75 38.71 3.97
N THR A 147 27.50 39.07 3.69
CA THR A 147 27.16 40.37 3.07
C THR A 147 27.48 41.53 4.02
N GLN A 148 27.15 41.40 5.31
CA GLN A 148 27.45 42.41 6.31
C GLN A 148 28.96 42.60 6.49
N LEU A 149 29.72 41.49 6.60
CA LEU A 149 31.17 41.53 6.72
C LEU A 149 31.81 42.26 5.53
N LYS A 150 31.35 41.97 4.31
CA LYS A 150 31.83 42.65 3.10
C LYS A 150 31.58 44.16 3.16
N LYS A 151 30.36 44.57 3.54
CA LYS A 151 30.03 45.99 3.73
C LYS A 151 30.89 46.67 4.81
N CYS A 152 31.21 45.96 5.90
CA CYS A 152 32.10 46.48 6.95
C CYS A 152 33.52 46.69 6.42
N ILE A 153 34.06 45.73 5.67
CA ILE A 153 35.39 45.84 5.05
C ILE A 153 35.43 47.00 4.04
N ASP A 154 34.43 47.09 3.16
CA ASP A 154 34.35 48.15 2.16
C ASP A 154 34.29 49.53 2.82
N LYS A 155 33.50 49.70 3.88
CA LYS A 155 33.41 50.94 4.65
C LYS A 155 34.74 51.30 5.33
N HIS A 156 35.40 50.33 5.97
CA HIS A 156 36.70 50.53 6.59
C HIS A 156 37.76 50.98 5.58
N ASN A 157 37.79 50.36 4.39
CA ASN A 157 38.72 50.74 3.32
C ASN A 157 38.42 52.15 2.76
N GLN A 158 37.15 52.52 2.64
CA GLN A 158 36.76 53.88 2.24
C GLN A 158 37.17 54.94 3.27
N GLU A 159 37.08 54.63 4.56
CA GLU A 159 37.51 55.54 5.62
C GLU A 159 39.04 55.69 5.67
N ASN A 160 39.80 54.63 5.41
CA ASN A 160 41.26 54.69 5.38
C ASN A 160 41.83 55.33 4.11
N ASN A 161 41.18 55.18 2.95
CA ASN A 161 41.60 55.83 1.69
C ASN A 161 41.25 57.33 1.63
N LYS A 162 40.56 57.87 2.63
CA LYS A 162 40.24 59.31 2.76
C LYS A 162 41.25 60.08 3.63
N LYS A 163 42.22 59.40 4.23
CA LYS A 163 43.36 60.01 4.93
C LYS A 163 44.58 60.01 4.03
#